data_AF-A0A2P7QDU6-F1
#
_entry.id   AF-A0A2P7QDU6-F1
#
_cell.length_a   1.000
_cell.length_b   1.000
_cell.length_c   1.000
_cell.angle_alpha   90.00
_cell.angle_beta   90.00
_cell.angle_gamma   90.00
#
_symmetry.space_group_name_H-M   'P 1'
#
loop_
_entity.id
_entity.type
_entity.pdbx_description
1 polymer ?
#
loop_
_entity_poly.entity_id
_entity_poly.type
_entity_poly.pdbx_seq_one_letter_code
_entity_poly.pdbx_strand_id
1 'polypeptide(L)'
;ATLDPEPGLRIPRMFDAAIEGRFKAMYVQGEDIAQSDPNTQHVEAALRSLELLIVQDIFLNETAKFAHVILPGASFLEKNGTFTNAERRINRVRKVMTPLAGKED
;
A
#
# COMPACT_ATOMS: atom_id res chain seq x y z
N ALA A 1 9.76 -18.41 14.31
CA ALA A 1 10.25 -17.17 14.94
C ALA A 1 9.16 -16.63 15.86
N THR A 2 9.52 -16.13 17.04
CA THR A 2 8.58 -15.42 17.94
C THR A 2 8.39 -13.99 17.45
N LEU A 3 7.18 -13.45 17.58
CA LEU A 3 6.90 -12.04 17.24
C LEU A 3 7.62 -11.12 18.23
N ASP A 4 8.09 -9.97 17.73
CA ASP A 4 8.63 -8.91 18.57
C ASP A 4 7.50 -8.32 19.42
N PRO A 5 7.66 -8.19 20.76
CA PRO A 5 6.67 -7.55 21.60
C PRO A 5 6.56 -6.03 21.37
N GLU A 6 7.55 -5.38 20.75
CA GLU A 6 7.51 -3.96 20.41
C GLU A 6 6.54 -3.72 19.23
N PRO A 7 5.48 -2.91 19.41
CA PRO A 7 4.55 -2.61 18.33
C PRO A 7 5.20 -1.82 17.20
N GLY A 8 4.86 -2.16 15.95
CA GLY A 8 5.31 -1.42 14.78
C GLY A 8 4.76 0.02 14.70
N LEU A 9 5.36 0.81 13.80
CA LEU A 9 4.95 2.19 13.54
C LEU A 9 3.58 2.25 12.86
N ARG A 10 2.82 3.31 13.17
CA ARG A 10 1.62 3.72 12.41
C ARG A 10 2.01 4.75 11.35
N ILE A 11 1.19 4.91 10.31
CA ILE A 11 1.45 5.76 9.14
C ILE A 11 2.05 7.15 9.51
N PRO A 12 1.46 7.96 10.42
CA PRO A 12 2.04 9.27 10.75
C PRO A 12 3.47 9.18 11.28
N ARG A 13 3.78 8.15 12.09
CA ARG A 13 5.13 7.93 12.63
C ARG A 13 6.08 7.33 11.61
N MET A 14 5.58 6.64 10.58
CA MET A 14 6.39 6.20 9.46
C MET A 14 6.85 7.41 8.64
N PHE A 15 5.99 8.41 8.45
CA PHE A 15 6.36 9.66 7.76
C PHE A 15 7.41 10.46 8.53
N ASP A 16 7.20 10.68 9.83
CA ASP A 16 8.20 11.30 10.71
C ASP A 16 9.55 10.56 10.60
N ALA A 17 9.53 9.22 10.75
CA ALA A 17 10.74 8.42 10.72
C ALA A 17 11.43 8.38 9.35
N ALA A 18 10.67 8.52 8.25
CA ALA A 18 11.22 8.64 6.90
C ALA A 18 11.97 9.96 6.71
N ILE A 19 11.37 11.06 7.15
CA ILE A 19 11.98 12.40 7.13
C ILE A 19 13.23 12.45 8.02
N GLU A 20 13.19 11.80 9.19
CA GLU A 20 14.36 11.67 10.07
C GLU A 20 15.44 10.71 9.53
N GLY A 21 15.17 10.01 8.42
CA GLY A 21 16.12 9.09 7.79
C GLY A 21 16.32 7.76 8.52
N ARG A 22 15.44 7.41 9.48
CA ARG A 22 15.46 6.15 10.22
C ARG A 22 14.56 5.08 9.59
N PHE A 23 13.67 5.46 8.69
CA PHE A 23 12.76 4.59 7.96
C PHE A 23 13.01 4.71 6.45
N LYS A 24 13.44 3.63 5.80
CA LYS A 24 14.06 3.70 4.46
C LYS A 24 13.18 3.21 3.33
N ALA A 25 12.30 2.26 3.61
CA ALA A 25 11.55 1.57 2.57
C ALA A 25 10.07 1.44 2.95
N MET A 26 9.21 1.61 1.95
CA MET A 26 7.77 1.41 2.10
C MET A 26 7.21 0.63 0.92
N TYR A 27 6.30 -0.31 1.20
CA TYR A 27 5.49 -0.98 0.20
C TYR A 27 4.02 -0.58 0.39
N VAL A 28 3.49 0.17 -0.56
CA VAL A 28 2.11 0.66 -0.56
C VAL A 28 1.28 -0.23 -1.47
N GLN A 29 0.28 -0.92 -0.92
CA GLN A 29 -0.59 -1.84 -1.65
C GLN A 29 -2.03 -1.29 -1.68
N GLY A 30 -2.51 -0.91 -2.87
CA GLY A 30 -3.90 -0.51 -3.11
C GLY A 30 -4.35 0.76 -2.36
N GLU A 31 -3.43 1.68 -2.09
CA GLU A 31 -3.71 2.93 -1.36
C GLU A 31 -3.02 4.13 -2.04
N ASP A 32 -3.65 5.31 -1.93
CA ASP A 32 -3.13 6.57 -2.46
C ASP A 32 -2.88 7.61 -1.33
N ILE A 33 -1.91 7.31 -0.47
CA ILE A 33 -1.55 8.11 0.70
C ILE A 33 -1.18 9.56 0.37
N ALA A 34 -0.60 9.85 -0.80
CA ALA A 34 -0.29 11.22 -1.20
C ALA A 34 -1.54 12.10 -1.36
N GLN A 35 -2.69 11.50 -1.69
CA GLN A 35 -3.96 12.19 -1.90
C GLN A 35 -4.94 12.04 -0.72
N SER A 36 -4.96 10.89 -0.03
CA SER A 36 -5.94 10.59 1.02
C SER A 36 -5.51 10.98 2.43
N ASP A 37 -4.20 11.01 2.73
CA ASP A 37 -3.72 11.37 4.06
C ASP A 37 -3.67 12.89 4.28
N PRO A 38 -3.90 13.36 5.53
CA PRO A 38 -3.86 14.78 5.85
C PRO A 38 -2.42 15.33 5.78
N ASN A 39 -2.31 16.64 5.55
CA ASN A 39 -1.03 17.36 5.45
C ASN A 39 -0.14 16.88 4.30
N THR A 40 -0.61 17.09 3.07
CA THR A 40 0.04 16.67 1.82
C THR A 40 1.53 17.06 1.75
N GLN A 41 1.91 18.26 2.18
CA GLN A 41 3.31 18.69 2.15
C GLN A 41 4.23 17.79 2.99
N HIS A 42 3.76 17.37 4.16
CA HIS A 42 4.50 16.47 5.04
C HIS A 42 4.56 15.06 4.45
N VAL A 43 3.46 14.56 3.90
CA VAL A 43 3.40 13.25 3.24
C VAL A 43 4.37 13.22 2.06
N GLU A 44 4.33 14.20 1.17
CA GLU A 44 5.26 14.30 0.03
C GLU A 44 6.72 14.35 0.48
N ALA A 45 7.03 15.12 1.53
CA ALA A 45 8.38 15.17 2.09
C ALA A 45 8.85 13.80 2.59
N ALA A 46 7.97 13.04 3.26
CA ALA A 46 8.27 11.69 3.69
C ALA A 46 8.48 10.74 2.51
N LEU A 47 7.60 10.74 1.52
CA LEU A 47 7.71 9.88 0.34
C LEU A 47 9.00 10.14 -0.44
N ARG A 48 9.41 11.41 -0.57
CA ARG A 48 10.69 11.79 -1.21
C ARG A 48 11.92 11.42 -0.39
N SER A 49 11.77 11.18 0.92
CA SER A 49 12.89 10.84 1.82
C SER A 49 13.18 9.34 1.87
N LEU A 50 12.28 8.50 1.33
CA LEU A 50 12.47 7.05 1.25
C LEU A 50 13.56 6.70 0.23
N GLU A 51 14.38 5.71 0.55
CA GLU A 51 15.35 5.10 -0.38
C GLU A 51 14.69 4.09 -1.32
N LEU A 52 13.53 3.54 -0.91
CA LEU A 52 12.74 2.64 -1.73
C LEU A 52 11.25 2.83 -1.44
N LEU A 53 10.48 3.14 -2.48
CA LEU A 53 9.03 3.21 -2.43
C LEU A 53 8.49 2.32 -3.53
N ILE A 54 7.84 1.24 -3.13
CA ILE A 54 7.16 0.32 -4.04
C ILE A 54 5.66 0.63 -3.94
N VAL A 55 5.01 0.82 -5.09
CA VAL A 55 3.56 0.99 -5.18
C VAL A 55 2.98 -0.17 -5.98
N GLN A 56 2.00 -0.85 -5.41
CA GLN A 56 1.21 -1.87 -6.09
C GLN A 56 -0.24 -1.40 -6.22
N ASP A 57 -0.65 -1.07 -7.44
CA ASP A 57 -2.01 -0.59 -7.72
C ASP A 57 -2.43 -0.94 -9.16
N ILE A 58 -3.73 -0.82 -9.47
CA ILE A 58 -4.31 -1.07 -10.79
C ILE A 58 -4.02 0.10 -11.74
N PHE A 59 -3.92 1.31 -11.21
CA PHE A 59 -3.68 2.54 -11.97
C PHE A 59 -2.51 3.34 -11.40
N LEU A 60 -1.99 4.26 -12.21
CA LEU A 60 -1.02 5.25 -11.74
C LEU A 60 -1.76 6.28 -10.88
N ASN A 61 -1.49 6.28 -9.57
CA ASN A 61 -2.11 7.18 -8.58
C ASN A 61 -1.15 8.33 -8.17
N GLU A 62 -1.57 9.22 -7.26
CA GLU A 62 -0.74 10.36 -6.84
C GLU A 62 0.52 9.91 -6.08
N THR A 63 0.41 8.85 -5.28
CA THR A 63 1.53 8.22 -4.57
C THR A 63 2.57 7.63 -5.52
N ALA A 64 2.14 7.06 -6.66
CA ALA A 64 3.02 6.46 -7.64
C ALA A 64 3.97 7.47 -8.30
N LYS A 65 3.68 8.78 -8.25
CA LYS A 65 4.57 9.85 -8.73
C LYS A 65 5.88 9.94 -7.94
N PHE A 66 5.92 9.37 -6.73
CA PHE A 66 7.09 9.31 -5.86
C PHE A 66 7.77 7.93 -5.89
N ALA A 67 7.16 6.94 -6.54
CA ALA A 67 7.59 5.55 -6.45
C ALA A 67 8.88 5.28 -7.23
N HIS A 68 9.68 4.39 -6.66
CA HIS A 68 10.87 3.83 -7.30
C HIS A 68 10.52 2.58 -8.12
N VAL A 69 9.49 1.85 -7.67
CA VAL A 69 8.98 0.64 -8.34
C VAL A 69 7.47 0.69 -8.36
N ILE A 70 6.89 0.33 -9.52
CA ILE A 70 5.45 0.18 -9.68
C ILE A 70 5.17 -1.26 -10.09
N LEU A 71 4.31 -1.94 -9.33
CA LEU A 71 3.85 -3.29 -9.59
C LEU A 71 2.35 -3.25 -9.97
N PRO A 72 1.91 -4.03 -10.97
CA PRO A 72 0.49 -4.07 -11.31
C PRO A 72 -0.32 -4.82 -10.25
N GLY A 73 -1.48 -4.26 -9.88
CA GLY A 73 -2.49 -4.92 -9.06
C GLY A 73 -3.52 -5.71 -9.89
N ALA A 74 -4.35 -6.49 -9.20
CA ALA A 74 -5.51 -7.16 -9.80
C ALA A 74 -6.81 -6.69 -9.12
N SER A 75 -7.86 -6.50 -9.93
CA SER A 75 -9.21 -6.17 -9.48
C SER A 75 -9.88 -7.35 -8.77
N PHE A 76 -10.98 -7.07 -8.06
CA PHE A 76 -11.76 -8.12 -7.40
C PHE A 76 -12.37 -9.15 -8.38
N LEU A 77 -12.51 -8.81 -9.67
CA LEU A 77 -12.99 -9.71 -10.72
C LEU A 77 -11.93 -10.76 -11.11
N GLU A 78 -10.66 -10.43 -10.91
CA GLU A 78 -9.51 -11.25 -11.29
C GLU A 78 -9.03 -12.14 -10.13
N LYS A 79 -9.41 -11.78 -8.89
CA LYS A 79 -8.97 -12.41 -7.64
C LYS A 79 -9.86 -13.55 -7.17
N ASN A 80 -9.27 -14.42 -6.35
CA ASN A 80 -9.96 -15.48 -5.62
C ASN A 80 -9.69 -15.36 -4.12
N GLY A 81 -10.70 -14.99 -3.33
CA GLY A 81 -10.48 -14.81 -1.89
C GLY A 81 -11.75 -14.51 -1.10
N THR A 82 -11.62 -13.70 -0.06
CA THR A 82 -12.71 -13.28 0.81
C THR A 82 -12.58 -11.82 1.22
N PHE A 83 -13.71 -11.15 1.45
CA PHE A 83 -13.77 -9.86 2.15
C PHE A 83 -14.56 -10.01 3.46
N THR A 84 -14.02 -9.46 4.55
CA THR A 84 -14.73 -9.34 5.83
C THR A 84 -15.36 -7.95 5.90
N ASN A 85 -16.69 -7.88 6.05
CA ASN A 85 -17.40 -6.61 6.11
C ASN A 85 -17.58 -6.10 7.56
N ALA A 86 -18.19 -4.91 7.70
CA ALA A 86 -18.39 -4.25 9.00
C ALA A 86 -19.26 -5.04 10.00
N GLU A 87 -20.18 -5.90 9.52
CA GLU A 87 -20.97 -6.80 10.38
C GLU A 87 -20.25 -8.12 10.70
N ARG A 88 -18.95 -8.22 10.39
CA ARG A 88 -18.08 -9.39 10.59
C ARG A 88 -18.43 -10.59 9.70
N ARG A 89 -19.21 -10.40 8.63
CA ARG A 89 -19.50 -11.46 7.65
C ARG A 89 -18.30 -11.65 6.72
N ILE A 90 -17.89 -12.90 6.58
CA ILE A 90 -16.89 -13.34 5.59
C ILE A 90 -17.62 -13.62 4.27
N ASN A 91 -17.38 -12.80 3.26
CA ASN A 91 -17.99 -12.90 1.94
C ASN A 91 -16.99 -13.49 0.94
N ARG A 92 -17.45 -14.42 0.09
CA ARG A 92 -16.61 -15.09 -0.91
C ARG A 92 -16.46 -14.24 -2.18
N VAL A 93 -15.23 -13.89 -2.54
CA VAL A 93 -14.87 -13.31 -3.85
C VAL A 93 -14.51 -14.44 -4.81
N ARG A 94 -15.16 -14.50 -5.98
CA ARG A 94 -14.89 -15.51 -7.02
C ARG A 94 -14.26 -14.84 -8.22
N LYS A 95 -13.21 -15.48 -8.73
CA LYS A 95 -12.56 -15.11 -9.98
C LYS A 95 -13.50 -15.34 -11.16
N VAL A 96 -13.71 -14.29 -11.97
CA VAL A 96 -14.54 -14.35 -13.18
C VAL A 96 -13.76 -14.04 -14.45
N MET A 97 -12.55 -13.51 -14.32
CA MET A 97 -11.63 -13.29 -15.45
C MET A 97 -10.18 -13.59 -15.04
N THR A 98 -9.32 -13.83 -16.03
CA THR A 98 -7.88 -13.98 -15.82
C THR A 98 -7.23 -12.61 -15.54
N PRO A 99 -6.26 -12.50 -14.63
CA PRO A 99 -5.56 -11.24 -14.37
C PRO A 99 -4.91 -10.70 -15.63
N LEU A 100 -5.22 -9.47 -15.99
CA LEU A 100 -4.67 -8.83 -17.19
C LEU A 100 -3.16 -8.63 -17.08
N ALA A 101 -2.66 -8.41 -15.86
CA ALA A 101 -1.22 -8.32 -15.57
C ALA A 101 -0.52 -9.69 -15.44
N GLY A 102 -1.23 -10.80 -15.68
CA GLY A 102 -0.69 -12.17 -15.65
C GLY A 102 -0.59 -12.80 -14.26
N LYS A 103 -0.66 -12.02 -13.18
CA LYS A 103 -0.69 -12.51 -11.80
C LYS A 103 -1.80 -11.82 -11.01
N GLU A 104 -2.46 -12.58 -10.14
CA GLU A 104 -3.22 -12.03 -9.02
C GLU A 104 -2.26 -11.92 -7.82
N ASP A 105 -2.41 -10.85 -7.05
CA ASP A 105 -1.70 -10.58 -5.80
C ASP A 105 -2.34 -11.28 -4.61
#